data_AF-A0A392MQH7-F1
#
_entry.id   AF-A0A392MQH7-F1
#
_cell.length_a   1.000
_cell.length_b   1.000
_cell.length_c   1.000
_cell.angle_alpha   90.00
_cell.angle_beta   90.00
_cell.angle_gamma   90.00
#
_symmetry.space_group_name_H-M   'P 1'
#
loop_
_entity.id
_entity.type
_entity.pdbx_description
1 polymer ?
#
loop_
_entity_poly.entity_id
_entity_poly.type
_entity_poly.pdbx_seq_one_letter_code
_entity_poly.pdbx_strand_id
1 'polypeptide(L)' 'MTAEFHLPSPVIPTRECCFARYCKKFPYNRWAVVDVSLEDFFPSPTSNLRKRPSGCVIVPTDKGPTQ' A
#
# COMPACT_ATOMS: atom_id res chain seq x y z
N MET A 1 6.14 6.80 -3.46
CA MET A 1 4.82 7.15 -2.88
C MET A 1 5.05 7.35 -1.39
N THR A 2 4.46 8.38 -0.79
CA THR A 2 4.55 8.62 0.65
C THR A 2 3.16 8.44 1.24
N ALA A 3 3.04 7.79 2.40
CA ALA A 3 1.77 7.63 3.10
C ALA A 3 1.92 7.91 4.59
N GLU A 4 0.88 8.55 5.14
CA GLU A 4 0.70 8.80 6.57
C GLU A 4 -0.36 7.84 7.12
N PHE A 5 -0.02 7.12 8.19
CA PHE A 5 -0.90 6.18 8.86
C PHE A 5 -1.40 6.77 10.17
N HIS A 6 -2.72 6.95 10.24
CA HIS A 6 -3.42 7.34 11.47
C HIS A 6 -3.94 6.09 12.17
N LEU A 7 -3.59 5.95 13.45
CA LEU A 7 -4.21 4.97 14.32
C LEU A 7 -5.38 5.62 15.07
N PRO A 8 -6.44 4.87 15.44
CA PRO A 8 -7.60 5.40 16.15
C PRO A 8 -7.27 5.64 17.65
N SER A 9 -6.13 6.26 17.94
CA SER A 9 -5.68 6.62 19.27
C SER A 9 -5.02 8.00 19.23
N PRO A 10 -5.49 8.98 20.02
CA PRO A 10 -4.94 10.34 20.02
C PRO A 10 -3.53 10.42 20.63
N VAL A 11 -3.06 9.35 21.28
CA VAL A 11 -1.76 9.30 21.97
C VAL A 11 -0.66 8.74 21.07
N ILE A 12 -1.03 8.09 19.95
CA ILE A 12 -0.05 7.52 19.03
C ILE A 12 0.20 8.54 17.91
N PRO A 13 1.44 9.03 17.73
CA PRO A 13 1.75 9.95 16.65
C PRO A 13 1.54 9.28 15.30
N THR A 14 1.31 10.11 14.28
CA THR A 14 1.17 9.63 12.91
C THR A 14 2.48 9.07 12.39
N ARG A 15 2.37 8.05 11.54
CA ARG A 15 3.52 7.33 11.00
C ARG A 15 3.61 7.57 9.51
N GLU A 16 4.77 8.02 9.04
CA GLU A 16 5.03 8.26 7.63
C GLU A 16 5.97 7.18 7.09
N CYS A 17 5.65 6.64 5.91
CA CYS A 17 6.54 5.72 5.20
C CYS A 17 6.64 6.06 3.72
N CYS A 18 7.78 5.73 3.12
CA CYS A 18 8.02 5.89 1.69
C CYS A 18 8.16 4.52 1.04
N PHE A 19 7.33 4.25 0.03
CA PHE A 19 7.31 2.94 -0.64
C PHE A 19 7.11 3.08 -2.14
N ALA A 20 7.57 2.05 -2.86
CA ALA A 20 7.24 1.85 -4.26
C ALA A 20 5.98 0.98 -4.36
N ARG A 21 5.07 1.36 -5.26
CA ARG A 21 3.89 0.57 -5.62
C ARG A 21 4.02 0.10 -7.06
N TYR A 22 4.00 -1.21 -7.25
CA TYR A 22 3.94 -1.83 -8.56
C TYR A 22 2.54 -2.37 -8.82
N CYS A 23 1.95 -1.94 -9.93
CA CYS A 23 0.64 -2.40 -10.39
C CYS A 23 0.78 -3.13 -11.72
N LYS A 24 0.26 -4.35 -11.82
CA LYS A 24 0.26 -5.11 -13.06
C LYS A 24 -1.11 -5.72 -13.32
N LYS A 25 -1.63 -5.49 -14.53
CA LYS A 25 -2.82 -6.18 -15.04
C LYS A 25 -2.43 -7.57 -15.50
N PHE A 26 -3.16 -8.57 -15.04
CA PHE A 26 -3.05 -9.96 -15.43
C PHE A 26 -4.21 -10.34 -16.36
N PRO A 27 -4.15 -11.51 -17.02
CA PRO A 27 -5.29 -12.08 -17.72
C PRO A 27 -6.54 -12.16 -16.83
N TYR A 28 -7.72 -12.27 -17.46
CA TYR A 28 -9.01 -12.30 -16.75
C TYR A 28 -9.30 -11.03 -15.93
N ASN A 29 -8.78 -9.88 -16.39
CA ASN A 29 -9.00 -8.55 -15.79
C ASN A 29 -8.63 -8.45 -14.30
N ARG A 30 -7.70 -9.31 -13.83
CA ARG A 30 -7.16 -9.25 -12.47
C ARG A 30 -6.04 -8.23 -12.38
N TRP A 31 -5.82 -7.68 -11.21
CA TRP A 31 -4.71 -6.77 -10.95
C TRP A 31 -3.94 -7.24 -9.73
N ALA A 32 -2.61 -7.25 -9.78
CA ALA A 32 -1.80 -7.32 -8.57
C ALA A 32 -1.25 -5.94 -8.26
N VAL A 33 -1.32 -5.58 -6.99
CA VAL A 33 -0.72 -4.38 -6.42
C VAL A 33 0.25 -4.84 -5.35
N VAL A 34 1.51 -4.42 -5.46
CA VAL A 34 2.56 -4.78 -4.51
C VAL A 34 3.25 -3.50 -4.04
N ASP A 35 3.36 -3.35 -2.73
CA ASP A 35 4.02 -2.27 -2.03
C ASP A 35 5.30 -2.77 -1.37
N VAL A 36 6.42 -2.11 -1.61
CA VAL A 36 7.72 -2.40 -0.98
C VAL A 36 8.33 -1.13 -0.40
N SER A 37 8.82 -1.24 0.83
CA SER A 37 9.57 -0.19 1.53
C SER A 37 10.76 0.31 0.71
N LEU A 38 10.99 1.62 0.75
CA LEU A 38 12.13 2.27 0.08
C LEU A 38 13.15 2.86 1.07
N GLU A 39 12.92 2.74 2.37
CA GLU A 39 13.75 3.32 3.43
C GLU A 39 15.20 2.81 3.40
N ASP A 40 15.42 1.58 2.90
CA ASP A 40 16.76 1.00 2.73
C ASP A 40 17.51 1.57 1.51
N PHE A 41 16.80 2.13 0.53
CA PHE A 41 17.36 2.67 -0.72
C PHE A 41 17.44 4.19 -0.73
N PHE A 42 16.44 4.84 -0.12
CA PHE A 42 16.29 6.29 -0.04
C PHE A 42 16.02 6.65 1.43
N PRO A 43 17.07 6.83 2.24
CA PRO A 43 16.89 7.26 3.63
C PRO A 43 16.19 8.63 3.62
N SER A 44 14.94 8.67 4.08
CA SER A 44 14.19 9.92 4.23
C SER A 44 14.13 10.30 5.70
N PRO A 45 14.40 11.57 6.06
CA PRO A 45 14.32 12.02 7.45
C PRO A 45 12.88 12.05 7.97
N THR A 46 11.89 12.00 7.08
CA THR A 46 10.46 11.97 7.43
C THR A 46 9.93 10.55 7.64
N SER A 47 10.58 9.53 7.08
CA SER A 47 10.18 8.13 7.26
C SER A 47 10.54 7.65 8.65
N ASN A 48 9.54 7.54 9.52
CA ASN A 48 9.69 7.01 10.88
C ASN A 48 9.18 5.56 11.00
N LEU A 49 8.75 4.97 9.88
CA LEU A 49 8.21 3.61 9.80
C LEU A 49 8.73 2.90 8.55
N ARG A 50 9.13 1.64 8.71
CA ARG A 50 9.44 0.72 7.60
C ARG A 50 8.25 -0.19 7.34
N LYS A 51 7.66 -0.09 6.15
CA LYS A 51 6.53 -0.91 5.71
C LYS A 51 7.02 -2.27 5.22
N ARG A 52 6.57 -3.35 5.85
CA ARG A 52 6.85 -4.70 5.34
C ARG A 52 6.28 -4.88 3.92
N PRO A 53 6.94 -5.65 3.04
CA PRO A 53 6.39 -5.99 1.73
C PRO A 53 4.95 -6.47 1.87
N SER A 54 4.04 -5.84 1.14
CA SER A 54 2.60 -6.09 1.26
C SER A 54 1.93 -5.87 -0.08
N GLY A 55 0.69 -6.32 -0.24
CA GLY A 55 -0.02 -6.16 -1.49
C GLY A 55 -1.37 -6.84 -1.49
N CYS A 56 -2.09 -6.72 -2.60
CA CYS A 56 -3.35 -7.41 -2.82
C CYS A 56 -3.51 -7.79 -4.29
N VAL A 57 -4.39 -8.76 -4.52
CA VAL A 57 -4.88 -9.10 -5.86
C VAL A 57 -6.34 -8.67 -5.94
N ILE A 58 -6.64 -7.80 -6.90
CA ILE A 58 -7.99 -7.38 -7.22
C ILE A 58 -8.52 -8.34 -8.26
N VAL A 59 -9.56 -9.09 -7.88
CA VAL A 59 -10.26 -10.02 -8.77
C VAL A 59 -11.61 -9.41 -9.12
N PRO A 60 -11.98 -9.33 -10.41
CA PRO A 60 -13.31 -8.87 -10.79
C PRO A 60 -14.36 -9.82 -10.19
N THR A 61 -15.43 -9.25 -9.65
CA THR A 61 -16.60 -10.03 -9.23
C THR A 61 -17.53 -10.19 -10.42
N ASP A 62 -18.01 -11.42 -10.66
CA ASP A 62 -18.99 -11.72 -11.70
C ASP A 62 -20.43 -11.33 -11.27
N LYS A 63 -20.62 -10.91 -10.02
CA LYS A 63 -21.91 -10.41 -9.55
C LYS A 63 -22.05 -8.94 -9.94
N GLY A 64 -22.78 -8.70 -11.02
CA GLY A 64 -23.32 -7.38 -11.35
C GLY A 64 -24.15 -6.81 -10.19
N PRO A 65 -24.46 -5.49 -10.21
CA PRO A 65 -25.24 -4.86 -9.16
C PRO A 65 -26.56 -5.62 -9.02
N THR A 66 -26.76 -6.23 -7.86
CA THR A 66 -28.04 -6.83 -7.50
C THR A 66 -29.01 -5.67 -7.37
N GLN A 67 -29.92 -5.55 -8.34
CA GLN A 67 -31.03 -4.61 -8.32
C GLN A 67 -32.04 -5.01 -7.24
#